data_AF-A0A7Z0MMN9-F1
#
_entry.id   AF-A0A7Z0MMN9-F1
#
_cell.length_a   1.000
_cell.length_b   1.000
_cell.length_c   1.000
_cell.angle_alpha   90.00
_cell.angle_beta   90.00
_cell.angle_gamma   90.00
#
_symmetry.space_group_name_H-M   'P 1'
#
loop_
_entity.id
_entity.type
_entity.pdbx_description
1 polymer ?
#
loop_
_entity_poly.entity_id
_entity_poly.type
_entity_poly.pdbx_seq_one_letter_code
_entity_poly.pdbx_strand_id
1 'polypeptide(L)'
;MGDISNWDTSNVKCMNSMFYGCINFNQILEWDTSKVTDMSYMFYGCINFNQILEWDTSKVTDMSNMFYGCVNFNQPLNWDTAKVTDMNAMFWLRKLQPDLKLGYVASYGYEFYVLWRINFNHLGWDTSKVTDMDYMFADCVNFNQPLNWDTSKVADMTDMFAGCVNFNQRLEWDTSKVTDMSHMFLLLNFNQPLGWDTSKVTVMNSMFSGCVNFNQPLNWDTSQVTDMIYMFSGCVNFNQLLEWDLSR
;
A
#
# COMPACT_ATOMS: atom_id res chain seq x y z
N MET A 1 -22.53 -17.03 -12.39
CA MET A 1 -22.90 -15.60 -12.28
C MET A 1 -23.28 -15.15 -13.69
N GLY A 2 -24.35 -14.38 -13.86
CA GLY A 2 -24.75 -13.87 -15.18
C GLY A 2 -23.74 -12.84 -15.70
N ASP A 3 -23.78 -12.58 -17.00
CA ASP A 3 -22.99 -11.51 -17.64
C ASP A 3 -23.52 -10.14 -17.21
N ILE A 4 -22.62 -9.30 -16.68
CA ILE A 4 -22.93 -7.96 -16.17
C ILE A 4 -22.23 -6.84 -16.98
N SER A 5 -21.56 -7.18 -18.07
CA SER A 5 -20.84 -6.22 -18.92
C SER A 5 -21.75 -5.11 -19.47
N ASN A 6 -23.03 -5.43 -19.73
CA ASN A 6 -24.00 -4.54 -20.38
C ASN A 6 -24.90 -3.74 -19.40
N TRP A 7 -24.55 -3.66 -18.12
CA TRP A 7 -25.32 -2.86 -17.17
C TRP A 7 -25.15 -1.37 -17.43
N ASP A 8 -26.24 -0.62 -17.52
CA ASP A 8 -26.19 0.84 -17.53
C ASP A 8 -25.85 1.37 -16.13
N THR A 9 -24.59 1.78 -15.98
CA THR A 9 -24.00 2.30 -14.75
C THR A 9 -23.86 3.83 -14.76
N SER A 10 -24.32 4.51 -15.81
CA SER A 10 -24.09 5.95 -16.06
C SER A 10 -24.64 6.89 -14.99
N ASN A 11 -25.50 6.41 -14.09
CA ASN A 11 -26.06 7.17 -12.97
C ASN A 11 -25.56 6.74 -11.60
N VAL A 12 -24.72 5.70 -11.53
CA VAL A 12 -24.16 5.19 -10.29
C VAL A 12 -23.14 6.20 -9.75
N LYS A 13 -23.27 6.54 -8.46
CA LYS A 13 -22.35 7.45 -7.76
C LYS A 13 -21.46 6.74 -6.75
N CYS A 14 -21.85 5.55 -6.31
CA CYS A 14 -21.12 4.78 -5.32
C CYS A 14 -21.08 3.33 -5.78
N MET A 15 -19.87 2.78 -5.89
CA MET A 15 -19.60 1.38 -6.25
C MET A 15 -18.86 0.65 -5.12
N ASN A 16 -18.88 1.20 -3.91
CA ASN A 16 -18.15 0.65 -2.79
C ASN A 16 -18.61 -0.77 -2.44
N SER A 17 -17.67 -1.63 -2.04
CA SER A 17 -17.91 -3.01 -1.61
C SER A 17 -18.70 -3.91 -2.58
N MET A 18 -18.90 -3.51 -3.84
CA MET A 18 -19.81 -4.20 -4.77
C MET A 18 -19.47 -5.68 -4.98
N PHE A 19 -18.18 -6.03 -4.96
CA PHE A 19 -17.68 -7.40 -5.09
C PHE A 19 -16.94 -7.88 -3.84
N TYR A 20 -17.18 -7.26 -2.68
CA TYR A 20 -16.53 -7.64 -1.43
C TYR A 20 -16.60 -9.15 -1.17
N GLY A 21 -15.44 -9.77 -0.95
CA GLY A 21 -15.27 -11.19 -0.67
C GLY A 21 -15.60 -12.13 -1.84
N CYS A 22 -15.84 -11.60 -3.04
CA CYS A 22 -16.15 -12.43 -4.21
C CYS A 22 -14.87 -13.06 -4.78
N ILE A 23 -14.36 -14.09 -4.09
CA ILE A 23 -13.08 -14.78 -4.36
C ILE A 23 -12.90 -15.16 -5.85
N ASN A 24 -13.96 -15.62 -6.51
CA ASN A 24 -13.93 -16.09 -7.89
C ASN A 24 -14.30 -15.03 -8.95
N PHE A 25 -14.53 -13.78 -8.55
CA PHE A 25 -14.96 -12.74 -9.46
C PHE A 25 -13.82 -12.30 -10.38
N ASN A 26 -14.06 -12.32 -11.70
CA ASN A 26 -13.08 -11.93 -12.71
C ASN A 26 -13.76 -11.61 -14.07
N GLN A 27 -14.97 -11.04 -14.04
CA GLN A 27 -15.69 -10.67 -15.26
C GLN A 27 -15.21 -9.31 -15.79
N ILE A 28 -15.26 -9.12 -17.11
CA ILE A 28 -14.98 -7.84 -17.78
C ILE A 28 -16.05 -6.81 -17.36
N LEU A 29 -15.63 -5.55 -17.13
CA LEU A 29 -16.50 -4.46 -16.65
C LEU A 29 -16.40 -3.23 -17.55
N GLU A 30 -17.21 -3.20 -18.62
CA GLU A 30 -17.34 -2.08 -19.57
C GLU A 30 -18.36 -1.05 -19.06
N TRP A 31 -18.11 -0.52 -17.86
CA TRP A 31 -19.03 0.36 -17.14
C TRP A 31 -18.68 1.84 -17.28
N ASP A 32 -19.71 2.70 -17.28
CA ASP A 32 -19.53 4.15 -17.17
C ASP A 32 -19.38 4.53 -15.69
N THR A 33 -18.16 4.87 -15.31
CA THR A 33 -17.77 5.28 -13.96
C THR A 33 -17.66 6.79 -13.78
N SER A 34 -17.99 7.59 -14.80
CA SER A 34 -17.77 9.05 -14.84
C SER A 34 -18.52 9.86 -13.77
N LYS A 35 -19.46 9.24 -13.05
CA LYS A 35 -20.19 9.85 -11.92
C LYS A 35 -19.86 9.23 -10.57
N VAL A 36 -19.04 8.18 -10.53
CA VAL A 36 -18.67 7.48 -9.31
C VAL A 36 -17.71 8.34 -8.49
N THR A 37 -18.01 8.46 -7.20
CA THR A 37 -17.20 9.20 -6.23
C THR A 37 -16.55 8.30 -5.19
N ASP A 38 -17.05 7.08 -5.01
CA ASP A 38 -16.58 6.13 -4.00
C ASP A 38 -16.43 4.73 -4.63
N MET A 39 -15.20 4.22 -4.60
CA MET A 39 -14.81 2.87 -5.04
C MET A 39 -14.19 2.06 -3.91
N SER A 40 -14.31 2.51 -2.66
CA SER A 40 -13.73 1.85 -1.49
C SER A 40 -14.18 0.38 -1.39
N TYR A 41 -13.28 -0.51 -1.01
CA TYR A 41 -13.54 -1.95 -0.84
C TYR A 41 -14.14 -2.68 -2.07
N MET A 42 -14.22 -2.07 -3.25
CA MET A 42 -15.01 -2.59 -4.37
C MET A 42 -14.65 -4.03 -4.75
N PHE A 43 -13.36 -4.37 -4.70
CA PHE A 43 -12.85 -5.72 -4.97
C PHE A 43 -12.17 -6.35 -3.75
N TYR A 44 -12.43 -5.88 -2.54
CA TYR A 44 -11.82 -6.42 -1.33
C TYR A 44 -11.97 -7.95 -1.27
N GLY A 45 -10.85 -8.68 -1.17
CA GLY A 45 -10.84 -10.14 -1.10
C GLY A 45 -11.17 -10.87 -2.40
N CYS A 46 -11.23 -10.18 -3.55
CA CYS A 46 -11.38 -10.81 -4.87
C CYS A 46 -10.07 -11.43 -5.35
N ILE A 47 -9.70 -12.57 -4.75
CA ILE A 47 -8.45 -13.32 -5.02
C ILE A 47 -8.18 -13.50 -6.52
N ASN A 48 -9.20 -13.85 -7.31
CA ASN A 48 -9.06 -14.15 -8.75
C ASN A 48 -9.24 -12.95 -9.68
N PHE A 49 -9.51 -11.75 -9.16
CA PHE A 49 -9.74 -10.58 -9.99
C PHE A 49 -8.45 -10.08 -10.64
N ASN A 50 -8.44 -9.98 -11.96
CA ASN A 50 -7.28 -9.55 -12.74
C ASN A 50 -7.69 -8.94 -14.10
N GLN A 51 -8.74 -8.12 -14.10
CA GLN A 51 -9.23 -7.45 -15.32
C GLN A 51 -8.65 -6.04 -15.47
N ILE A 52 -8.43 -5.62 -16.72
CA ILE A 52 -8.08 -4.24 -17.04
C ILE A 52 -9.29 -3.35 -16.75
N LEU A 53 -9.06 -2.20 -16.13
CA LEU A 53 -10.10 -1.26 -15.71
C LEU A 53 -9.91 0.10 -16.40
N GLU A 54 -10.48 0.25 -17.59
CA GLU A 54 -10.49 1.49 -18.37
C GLU A 54 -11.62 2.42 -17.90
N TRP A 55 -11.52 2.89 -16.66
CA TRP A 55 -12.55 3.65 -15.97
C TRP A 55 -12.21 5.14 -15.85
N ASP A 56 -13.24 6.00 -15.87
CA ASP A 56 -13.11 7.42 -15.52
C ASP A 56 -13.19 7.56 -14.00
N THR A 57 -12.03 7.79 -13.37
CA THR A 57 -11.88 7.97 -11.93
C THR A 57 -11.78 9.44 -11.51
N SER A 58 -11.97 10.40 -12.43
CA SER A 58 -11.76 11.85 -12.20
C SER A 58 -12.67 12.47 -11.13
N LYS A 59 -13.66 11.74 -10.63
CA LYS A 59 -14.56 12.15 -9.54
C LYS A 59 -14.41 11.32 -8.27
N VAL A 60 -13.62 10.25 -8.31
CA VAL A 60 -13.40 9.37 -7.17
C VAL A 60 -12.59 10.11 -6.10
N THR A 61 -13.09 10.07 -4.87
CA THR A 61 -12.43 10.65 -3.70
C THR A 61 -11.89 9.57 -2.77
N ASP A 62 -12.43 8.36 -2.82
CA ASP A 62 -12.08 7.26 -1.94
C ASP A 62 -11.78 5.97 -2.74
N MET A 63 -10.54 5.48 -2.61
CA MET A 63 -10.07 4.22 -3.17
C MET A 63 -9.55 3.26 -2.07
N SER A 64 -9.86 3.56 -0.81
CA SER A 64 -9.43 2.76 0.33
C SER A 64 -9.80 1.29 0.15
N ASN A 65 -8.87 0.39 0.48
CA ASN A 65 -9.08 -1.05 0.49
C ASN A 65 -9.58 -1.67 -0.83
N MET A 66 -9.57 -0.93 -1.95
CA MET A 66 -10.25 -1.32 -3.20
C MET A 66 -9.78 -2.68 -3.72
N PHE A 67 -8.48 -2.98 -3.61
CA PHE A 67 -7.86 -4.22 -4.05
C PHE A 67 -7.19 -5.01 -2.91
N TYR A 68 -7.59 -4.74 -1.67
CA TYR A 68 -7.11 -5.49 -0.52
C TYR A 68 -7.29 -6.99 -0.76
N GLY A 69 -6.24 -7.79 -0.62
CA GLY A 69 -6.30 -9.24 -0.80
C GLY A 69 -6.57 -9.72 -2.24
N CYS A 70 -6.53 -8.85 -3.26
CA CYS A 70 -6.58 -9.22 -4.67
C CYS A 70 -5.24 -9.77 -5.16
N VAL A 71 -4.88 -10.97 -4.70
CA VAL A 71 -3.53 -11.54 -4.90
C VAL A 71 -3.11 -11.70 -6.36
N ASN A 72 -4.07 -11.89 -7.28
CA ASN A 72 -3.80 -12.07 -8.71
C ASN A 72 -3.88 -10.76 -9.52
N PHE A 73 -4.28 -9.65 -8.92
CA PHE A 73 -4.47 -8.40 -9.64
C PHE A 73 -3.13 -7.76 -10.03
N ASN A 74 -2.85 -7.67 -11.32
CA ASN A 74 -1.58 -7.11 -11.82
C ASN A 74 -1.77 -6.29 -13.10
N GLN A 75 -2.90 -5.61 -13.22
CA GLN A 75 -3.23 -4.81 -14.39
C GLN A 75 -2.76 -3.36 -14.21
N PRO A 76 -2.45 -2.65 -15.32
CA PRO A 76 -2.15 -1.22 -15.26
C PRO A 76 -3.37 -0.43 -14.75
N LEU A 77 -3.10 0.61 -13.97
CA LEU A 77 -4.11 1.52 -13.42
C LEU A 77 -3.84 2.96 -13.89
N ASN A 78 -4.21 3.23 -15.13
CA ASN A 78 -4.07 4.55 -15.76
C ASN A 78 -5.27 5.44 -15.38
N TRP A 79 -5.28 5.88 -14.13
CA TRP A 79 -6.42 6.56 -13.50
C TRP A 79 -6.11 8.02 -13.16
N ASP A 80 -7.14 8.87 -13.18
CA ASP A 80 -7.07 10.23 -12.66
C ASP A 80 -7.37 10.20 -11.15
N THR A 81 -6.32 10.35 -10.35
CA THR A 81 -6.41 10.33 -8.88
C THR A 81 -6.41 11.72 -8.26
N ALA A 82 -6.50 12.80 -9.04
CA ALA A 82 -6.32 14.18 -8.56
C ALA A 82 -7.37 14.65 -7.54
N LYS A 83 -8.42 13.85 -7.30
CA LYS A 83 -9.43 14.08 -6.25
C LYS A 83 -9.41 13.06 -5.13
N VAL A 84 -8.62 12.00 -5.24
CA VAL A 84 -8.52 10.97 -4.22
C VAL A 84 -7.85 11.57 -2.99
N THR A 85 -8.51 11.38 -1.84
CA THR A 85 -8.01 11.80 -0.53
C THR A 85 -7.57 10.61 0.32
N ASP A 86 -8.06 9.41 -0.01
CA ASP A 86 -7.85 8.20 0.76
C ASP A 86 -7.42 7.03 -0.15
N MET A 87 -6.23 6.48 0.14
CA MET A 87 -5.65 5.30 -0.52
C MET A 87 -5.25 4.21 0.49
N ASN A 88 -5.79 4.29 1.72
CA ASN A 88 -5.46 3.39 2.81
C ASN A 88 -5.68 1.92 2.41
N ALA A 89 -4.69 1.08 2.69
CA ALA A 89 -4.68 -0.36 2.41
C ALA A 89 -5.10 -0.78 0.98
N MET A 90 -5.00 0.11 -0.01
CA MET A 90 -5.57 -0.12 -1.35
C MET A 90 -5.07 -1.43 -1.98
N PHE A 91 -3.81 -1.81 -1.75
CA PHE A 91 -3.19 -3.03 -2.26
C PHE A 91 -2.65 -3.97 -1.18
N TRP A 92 -3.08 -3.81 0.08
CA TRP A 92 -2.57 -4.68 1.15
C TRP A 92 -2.89 -6.15 0.84
N LEU A 93 -1.84 -6.97 0.76
CA LEU A 93 -1.94 -8.40 0.56
C LEU A 93 -1.87 -9.14 1.90
N ARG A 94 -2.96 -9.18 2.68
CA ARG A 94 -2.98 -10.00 3.90
C ARG A 94 -2.48 -11.41 3.58
N LYS A 95 -1.44 -11.85 4.29
CA LYS A 95 -0.99 -13.25 4.29
C LYS A 95 -2.21 -14.13 4.50
N LEU A 96 -2.68 -14.81 3.44
CA LEU A 96 -3.82 -15.72 3.53
C LEU A 96 -3.51 -16.68 4.66
N GLN A 97 -4.25 -16.59 5.76
CA GLN A 97 -4.13 -17.57 6.81
C GLN A 97 -4.49 -18.95 6.20
N PRO A 98 -3.82 -20.04 6.60
CA PRO A 98 -4.03 -21.38 6.04
C PRO A 98 -5.45 -21.94 6.16
N ASP A 99 -6.35 -21.23 6.85
CA ASP A 99 -7.73 -21.60 7.17
C ASP A 99 -8.76 -21.09 6.15
N LEU A 100 -8.38 -20.22 5.19
CA LEU A 100 -9.07 -20.24 3.90
C LEU A 100 -8.75 -21.58 3.25
N LYS A 101 -9.65 -22.55 3.44
CA LYS A 101 -9.73 -23.75 2.62
C LYS A 101 -9.96 -23.32 1.16
N LEU A 102 -8.89 -22.94 0.49
CA LEU A 102 -8.70 -23.11 -0.94
C LEU A 102 -8.69 -24.61 -1.18
N GLY A 103 -9.88 -25.20 -1.20
CA GLY A 103 -10.10 -26.53 -1.73
C GLY A 103 -9.84 -26.47 -3.23
N TYR A 104 -8.55 -26.39 -3.62
CA TYR A 104 -7.96 -26.83 -4.89
C TYR A 104 -6.46 -26.45 -5.06
N VAL A 105 -5.67 -26.36 -3.98
CA VAL A 105 -4.18 -26.32 -4.11
C VAL A 105 -3.53 -27.24 -3.08
N ALA A 106 -3.83 -28.53 -3.19
CA ALA A 106 -3.10 -29.59 -2.51
C ALA A 106 -2.38 -30.48 -3.54
N SER A 107 -1.41 -29.92 -4.28
CA SER A 107 -0.39 -30.74 -4.96
C SER A 107 0.88 -30.03 -5.42
N TYR A 108 1.13 -28.76 -5.07
CA TYR A 108 2.43 -28.13 -5.35
C TYR A 108 2.86 -27.31 -4.14
N GLY A 109 4.09 -27.55 -3.69
CA GLY A 109 4.62 -27.17 -2.38
C GLY A 109 4.61 -25.67 -2.08
N TYR A 110 4.88 -25.38 -0.81
CA TYR A 110 4.99 -24.03 -0.22
C TYR A 110 5.88 -23.04 -0.99
N GLU A 111 6.70 -23.50 -1.94
CA GLU A 111 7.54 -22.68 -2.82
C GLU A 111 6.76 -21.86 -3.86
N PHE A 112 5.47 -22.16 -4.12
CA PHE A 112 4.67 -21.42 -5.11
C PHE A 112 4.01 -20.14 -4.57
N TYR A 113 3.98 -19.91 -3.25
CA TYR A 113 3.33 -18.73 -2.62
C TYR A 113 4.08 -17.40 -2.81
N VAL A 114 5.25 -17.43 -3.46
CA VAL A 114 6.19 -16.30 -3.54
C VAL A 114 6.34 -15.73 -4.96
N LEU A 115 5.94 -16.46 -6.01
CA LEU A 115 6.45 -16.17 -7.35
C LEU A 115 5.66 -15.17 -8.22
N TRP A 116 4.47 -14.71 -7.81
CA TRP A 116 3.66 -13.85 -8.70
C TRP A 116 2.85 -12.77 -7.98
N ARG A 117 3.45 -12.10 -6.98
CA ARG A 117 2.81 -10.93 -6.37
C ARG A 117 2.98 -9.70 -7.23
N ILE A 118 1.95 -8.86 -7.20
CA ILE A 118 1.74 -7.58 -7.87
C ILE A 118 3.05 -6.83 -8.18
N ASN A 119 3.26 -6.54 -9.46
CA ASN A 119 4.29 -5.65 -9.95
C ASN A 119 3.63 -4.65 -10.91
N PHE A 120 3.03 -3.60 -10.32
CA PHE A 120 2.39 -2.54 -11.09
C PHE A 120 3.40 -1.90 -12.04
N ASN A 121 3.12 -1.87 -13.33
CA ASN A 121 3.91 -1.05 -14.22
C ASN A 121 3.41 0.40 -14.11
N HIS A 122 4.24 1.25 -13.50
CA HIS A 122 4.13 2.71 -13.55
C HIS A 122 2.84 3.33 -12.97
N LEU A 123 2.88 3.73 -11.69
CA LEU A 123 1.80 4.46 -11.00
C LEU A 123 1.99 5.98 -11.13
N GLY A 124 1.57 6.54 -12.27
CA GLY A 124 1.63 7.99 -12.58
C GLY A 124 0.53 8.81 -11.91
N TRP A 125 0.22 8.51 -10.65
CA TRP A 125 -0.90 9.09 -9.91
C TRP A 125 -0.59 10.47 -9.34
N ASP A 126 -1.58 11.35 -9.35
CA ASP A 126 -1.58 12.58 -8.57
C ASP A 126 -2.03 12.26 -7.14
N THR A 127 -1.10 12.34 -6.18
CA THR A 127 -1.35 12.09 -4.76
C THR A 127 -1.45 13.38 -3.93
N SER A 128 -1.46 14.56 -4.57
CA SER A 128 -1.37 15.87 -3.90
C SER A 128 -2.53 16.19 -2.95
N LYS A 129 -3.58 15.36 -2.92
CA LYS A 129 -4.71 15.46 -1.99
C LYS A 129 -4.82 14.28 -1.02
N VAL A 130 -4.02 13.24 -1.19
CA VAL A 130 -4.04 12.06 -0.32
C VAL A 130 -3.55 12.45 1.06
N THR A 131 -4.32 12.10 2.08
CA THR A 131 -3.98 12.34 3.49
C THR A 131 -3.62 11.06 4.23
N ASP A 132 -4.02 9.91 3.70
CA ASP A 132 -3.81 8.59 4.30
C ASP A 132 -3.27 7.60 3.26
N MET A 133 -2.13 6.97 3.59
CA MET A 133 -1.47 5.92 2.81
C MET A 133 -1.11 4.72 3.69
N ASP A 134 -1.76 4.55 4.85
CA ASP A 134 -1.50 3.42 5.73
C ASP A 134 -1.68 2.09 4.98
N TYR A 135 -0.86 1.08 5.30
CA TYR A 135 -0.91 -0.27 4.71
C TYR A 135 -0.90 -0.36 3.16
N MET A 136 -0.70 0.73 2.43
CA MET A 136 -1.08 0.83 1.01
C MET A 136 -0.50 -0.29 0.16
N PHE A 137 0.74 -0.69 0.44
CA PHE A 137 1.45 -1.79 -0.22
C PHE A 137 1.85 -2.91 0.73
N ALA A 138 1.33 -2.98 1.96
CA ALA A 138 1.74 -4.01 2.91
C ALA A 138 1.68 -5.42 2.27
N ASP A 139 2.69 -6.24 2.54
CA ASP A 139 2.89 -7.60 2.03
C ASP A 139 3.00 -7.73 0.49
N CYS A 140 3.14 -6.63 -0.26
CA CYS A 140 3.47 -6.63 -1.68
C CYS A 140 4.95 -6.99 -1.93
N VAL A 141 5.32 -8.25 -1.69
CA VAL A 141 6.70 -8.77 -1.71
C VAL A 141 7.53 -8.36 -2.94
N ASN A 142 6.90 -8.27 -4.12
CA ASN A 142 7.57 -7.96 -5.40
C ASN A 142 7.49 -6.48 -5.81
N PHE A 143 6.79 -5.65 -5.04
CA PHE A 143 6.67 -4.24 -5.35
C PHE A 143 8.03 -3.55 -5.17
N ASN A 144 8.54 -2.92 -6.24
CA ASN A 144 9.82 -2.21 -6.22
C ASN A 144 9.86 -1.07 -7.25
N GLN A 145 8.71 -0.42 -7.46
CA GLN A 145 8.55 0.61 -8.49
C GLN A 145 8.86 1.99 -7.91
N PRO A 146 9.43 2.90 -8.72
CA PRO A 146 9.68 4.26 -8.27
C PRO A 146 8.34 4.98 -7.97
N LEU A 147 8.32 5.74 -6.88
CA LEU A 147 7.14 6.48 -6.41
C LEU A 147 7.44 7.98 -6.36
N ASN A 148 7.18 8.66 -7.47
CA ASN A 148 7.31 10.11 -7.58
C ASN A 148 5.98 10.80 -7.22
N TRP A 149 5.68 10.80 -5.92
CA TRP A 149 4.39 11.22 -5.38
C TRP A 149 4.53 12.48 -4.53
N ASP A 150 3.49 13.31 -4.53
CA ASP A 150 3.34 14.41 -3.58
C ASP A 150 2.74 13.87 -2.28
N THR A 151 3.55 13.83 -1.22
CA THR A 151 3.15 13.36 0.11
C THR A 151 2.92 14.51 1.09
N SER A 152 2.94 15.76 0.65
CA SER A 152 2.90 16.96 1.50
C SER A 152 1.62 17.12 2.36
N LYS A 153 0.62 16.26 2.15
CA LYS A 153 -0.62 16.19 2.93
C LYS A 153 -0.81 14.90 3.71
N VAL A 154 0.05 13.91 3.51
CA VAL A 154 -0.05 12.62 4.19
C VAL A 154 0.28 12.79 5.67
N ALA A 155 -0.60 12.28 6.53
CA ALA A 155 -0.46 12.31 7.98
C ALA A 155 -0.08 10.93 8.55
N ASP A 156 -0.48 9.85 7.89
CA ASP A 156 -0.24 8.47 8.32
C ASP A 156 0.46 7.65 7.22
N MET A 157 1.57 7.02 7.58
CA MET A 157 2.34 6.09 6.73
C MET A 157 2.56 4.74 7.41
N THR A 158 1.74 4.41 8.41
CA THR A 158 1.80 3.16 9.18
C THR A 158 1.78 1.96 8.24
N ASP A 159 2.72 1.04 8.43
CA ASP A 159 2.81 -0.22 7.69
C ASP A 159 2.85 -0.07 6.15
N MET A 160 3.04 1.12 5.59
CA MET A 160 2.85 1.41 4.16
C MET A 160 3.58 0.41 3.25
N PHE A 161 4.79 -0.01 3.64
CA PHE A 161 5.57 -1.02 2.93
C PHE A 161 5.88 -2.27 3.76
N ALA A 162 5.26 -2.49 4.92
CA ALA A 162 5.58 -3.65 5.77
C ALA A 162 5.52 -4.97 4.98
N GLY A 163 6.60 -5.76 4.97
CA GLY A 163 6.66 -7.04 4.24
C GLY A 163 6.92 -6.95 2.73
N CYS A 164 7.09 -5.77 2.15
CA CYS A 164 7.58 -5.54 0.78
C CYS A 164 9.07 -5.88 0.62
N VAL A 165 9.45 -7.15 0.74
CA VAL A 165 10.85 -7.60 0.81
C VAL A 165 11.74 -7.05 -0.33
N ASN A 166 11.22 -6.88 -1.55
CA ASN A 166 12.01 -6.38 -2.69
C ASN A 166 12.02 -4.85 -2.84
N PHE A 167 11.25 -4.11 -2.04
CA PHE A 167 11.17 -2.66 -2.17
C PHE A 167 12.45 -1.99 -1.64
N ASN A 168 13.15 -1.28 -2.53
CA ASN A 168 14.38 -0.55 -2.20
C ASN A 168 14.58 0.71 -3.07
N GLN A 169 13.49 1.41 -3.36
CA GLN A 169 13.51 2.64 -4.15
C GLN A 169 13.77 3.86 -3.27
N ARG A 170 14.39 4.90 -3.84
CA ARG A 170 14.58 6.19 -3.16
C ARG A 170 13.22 6.88 -2.97
N LEU A 171 13.01 7.45 -1.78
CA LEU A 171 11.78 8.12 -1.40
C LEU A 171 12.05 9.61 -1.11
N GLU A 172 11.95 10.44 -2.15
CA GLU A 172 12.12 11.89 -2.07
C GLU A 172 10.80 12.58 -1.71
N TRP A 173 10.35 12.36 -0.48
CA TRP A 173 9.01 12.73 -0.03
C TRP A 173 9.03 13.89 0.97
N ASP A 174 7.95 14.67 0.96
CA ASP A 174 7.65 15.63 2.02
C ASP A 174 6.91 14.91 3.16
N THR A 175 7.59 14.71 4.28
CA THR A 175 7.05 14.05 5.48
C THR A 175 6.70 15.03 6.60
N SER A 176 6.73 16.35 6.33
CA SER A 176 6.56 17.41 7.34
C SER A 176 5.20 17.44 8.05
N LYS A 177 4.24 16.60 7.63
CA LYS A 177 2.93 16.41 8.26
C LYS A 177 2.70 15.03 8.85
N VAL A 178 3.61 14.09 8.60
CA VAL A 178 3.46 12.71 9.06
C VAL A 178 3.61 12.68 10.58
N THR A 179 2.66 12.01 11.24
CA THR A 179 2.66 11.81 12.70
C THR A 179 2.95 10.37 13.10
N ASP A 180 2.66 9.41 12.22
CA ASP A 180 2.90 7.97 12.45
C ASP A 180 3.71 7.36 11.28
N MET A 181 4.83 6.72 11.62
CA MET A 181 5.70 5.97 10.71
C MET A 181 5.92 4.53 11.22
N SER A 182 5.06 4.04 12.12
CA SER A 182 5.20 2.72 12.71
C SER A 182 5.20 1.63 11.65
N HIS A 183 6.09 0.64 11.82
CA HIS A 183 6.23 -0.51 10.94
C HIS A 183 6.47 -0.23 9.44
N MET A 184 6.70 1.03 9.04
CA MET A 184 6.72 1.43 7.62
C MET A 184 7.67 0.57 6.76
N PHE A 185 8.81 0.16 7.32
CA PHE A 185 9.81 -0.72 6.69
C PHE A 185 10.02 -2.05 7.43
N LEU A 186 8.98 -2.57 8.11
CA LEU A 186 9.01 -3.85 8.81
C LEU A 186 9.34 -5.00 7.83
N LEU A 187 10.34 -5.82 8.16
CA LEU A 187 10.79 -7.00 7.39
C LEU A 187 11.23 -6.70 5.94
N LEU A 188 11.76 -5.49 5.70
CA LEU A 188 12.21 -5.06 4.37
C LEU A 188 13.68 -5.37 4.07
N ASN A 189 14.03 -5.25 2.79
CA ASN A 189 15.41 -5.18 2.33
C ASN A 189 15.81 -3.75 1.92
N PHE A 190 15.31 -2.76 2.67
CA PHE A 190 15.46 -1.35 2.34
C PHE A 190 16.80 -0.80 2.84
N ASN A 191 17.48 -0.03 2.00
CA ASN A 191 18.75 0.63 2.33
C ASN A 191 18.99 1.88 1.48
N GLN A 192 17.99 2.75 1.36
CA GLN A 192 18.11 4.06 0.71
C GLN A 192 18.14 5.19 1.74
N PRO A 193 18.82 6.31 1.46
CA PRO A 193 18.86 7.46 2.37
C PRO A 193 17.46 8.07 2.55
N LEU A 194 17.17 8.52 3.77
CA LEU A 194 15.88 9.10 4.16
C LEU A 194 16.07 10.51 4.73
N GLY A 195 16.15 11.50 3.83
CA GLY A 195 16.30 12.92 4.17
C GLY A 195 14.97 13.58 4.55
N TRP A 196 14.24 12.96 5.47
CA TRP A 196 12.87 13.29 5.83
C TRP A 196 12.78 14.30 6.97
N ASP A 197 11.72 15.12 6.97
CA ASP A 197 11.33 15.92 8.12
C ASP A 197 10.49 15.06 9.07
N THR A 198 11.02 14.78 10.26
CA THR A 198 10.35 13.98 11.29
C THR A 198 9.88 14.81 12.49
N SER A 199 9.92 16.14 12.41
CA SER A 199 9.65 17.05 13.53
C SER A 199 8.24 16.94 14.13
N LYS A 200 7.29 16.33 13.39
CA LYS A 200 5.92 16.04 13.86
C LYS A 200 5.64 14.58 14.17
N VAL A 201 6.60 13.69 13.93
CA VAL A 201 6.41 12.25 14.13
C VAL A 201 6.35 11.97 15.62
N THR A 202 5.28 11.30 16.04
CA THR A 202 5.06 10.89 17.42
C THR A 202 5.29 9.39 17.63
N VAL A 203 5.17 8.58 16.58
CA VAL A 203 5.27 7.11 16.66
C VAL A 203 6.22 6.57 15.57
N MET A 204 7.23 5.79 15.99
CA MET A 204 8.21 5.13 15.12
C MET A 204 8.47 3.66 15.54
N ASN A 205 7.57 3.06 16.32
CA ASN A 205 7.78 1.70 16.82
C ASN A 205 7.94 0.73 15.64
N SER A 206 8.92 -0.18 15.77
CA SER A 206 9.24 -1.22 14.79
C SER A 206 9.47 -0.74 13.35
N MET A 207 9.71 0.56 13.12
CA MET A 207 9.79 1.15 11.77
C MET A 207 10.74 0.40 10.84
N PHE A 208 11.89 -0.05 11.34
CA PHE A 208 12.87 -0.85 10.59
C PHE A 208 13.02 -2.28 11.14
N SER A 209 12.11 -2.76 11.98
CA SER A 209 12.26 -4.09 12.59
C SER A 209 12.42 -5.17 11.52
N GLY A 210 13.46 -5.99 11.60
CA GLY A 210 13.82 -7.00 10.62
C GLY A 210 14.37 -6.48 9.29
N CYS A 211 14.64 -5.18 9.16
CA CYS A 211 15.25 -4.58 7.97
C CYS A 211 16.77 -4.83 7.94
N VAL A 212 17.16 -6.08 7.66
CA VAL A 212 18.52 -6.64 7.81
C VAL A 212 19.61 -5.77 7.18
N ASN A 213 19.34 -5.15 6.04
CA ASN A 213 20.32 -4.39 5.26
C ASN A 213 20.30 -2.87 5.48
N PHE A 214 19.41 -2.36 6.32
CA PHE A 214 19.34 -0.91 6.55
C PHE A 214 20.57 -0.43 7.33
N ASN A 215 21.32 0.51 6.75
CA ASN A 215 22.50 1.09 7.38
C ASN A 215 22.76 2.53 6.89
N GLN A 216 21.70 3.34 6.80
CA GLN A 216 21.80 4.74 6.37
C GLN A 216 21.76 5.69 7.56
N PRO A 217 22.48 6.83 7.49
CA PRO A 217 22.44 7.83 8.55
C PRO A 217 21.02 8.41 8.68
N LEU A 218 20.60 8.67 9.91
CA LEU A 218 19.28 9.19 10.25
C LEU A 218 19.40 10.51 11.02
N ASN A 219 19.53 11.61 10.28
CA ASN A 219 19.54 12.95 10.84
C ASN A 219 18.09 13.46 11.00
N TRP A 220 17.41 12.93 12.01
CA TRP A 220 15.98 13.13 12.25
C TRP A 220 15.75 13.88 13.56
N ASP A 221 14.73 14.74 13.56
CA ASP A 221 14.20 15.33 14.79
C ASP A 221 13.26 14.32 15.46
N THR A 222 13.66 13.81 16.61
CA THR A 222 12.89 12.83 17.38
C THR A 222 12.26 13.44 18.64
N SER A 223 12.28 14.76 18.79
CA SER A 223 11.86 15.46 20.02
C SER A 223 10.38 15.20 20.37
N GLN A 224 9.53 14.95 19.36
CA GLN A 224 8.11 14.64 19.54
C GLN A 224 7.82 13.14 19.68
N VAL A 225 8.77 12.25 19.37
CA VAL A 225 8.54 10.81 19.36
C VAL A 225 8.30 10.28 20.77
N THR A 226 7.19 9.58 20.97
CA THR A 226 6.80 8.96 22.24
C THR A 226 6.95 7.45 22.24
N ASP A 227 7.02 6.81 21.07
CA ASP A 227 7.20 5.36 20.94
C ASP A 227 8.22 5.00 19.85
N MET A 228 9.28 4.28 20.25
CA MET A 228 10.32 3.70 19.39
C MET A 228 10.57 2.23 19.71
N ILE A 229 9.61 1.55 20.35
CA ILE A 229 9.76 0.16 20.75
C ILE A 229 10.12 -0.69 19.51
N TYR A 230 11.16 -1.51 19.62
CA TYR A 230 11.66 -2.38 18.54
C TYR A 230 12.08 -1.67 17.24
N MET A 231 12.29 -0.35 17.20
CA MET A 231 12.57 0.43 15.98
C MET A 231 13.60 -0.22 15.04
N PHE A 232 14.71 -0.76 15.59
CA PHE A 232 15.77 -1.45 14.84
C PHE A 232 15.92 -2.94 15.21
N SER A 233 14.91 -3.55 15.85
CA SER A 233 14.99 -4.96 16.25
C SER A 233 15.32 -5.84 15.04
N GLY A 234 16.41 -6.61 15.07
CA GLY A 234 16.82 -7.46 13.94
C GLY A 234 17.47 -6.74 12.74
N CYS A 235 17.77 -5.44 12.83
CA CYS A 235 18.61 -4.72 11.87
C CYS A 235 20.10 -5.08 12.06
N VAL A 236 20.52 -6.24 11.56
CA VAL A 236 21.88 -6.77 11.85
C VAL A 236 23.03 -5.91 11.30
N ASN A 237 22.80 -5.17 10.20
CA ASN A 237 23.83 -4.33 9.58
C ASN A 237 23.81 -2.88 10.06
N PHE A 238 22.82 -2.47 10.87
CA PHE A 238 22.69 -1.09 11.31
C PHE A 238 23.79 -0.73 12.32
N ASN A 239 24.64 0.22 11.94
CA ASN A 239 25.75 0.70 12.78
C ASN A 239 26.03 2.19 12.53
N GLN A 240 24.97 3.00 12.49
CA GLN A 240 25.09 4.45 12.29
C GLN A 240 25.02 5.17 13.63
N LEU A 241 25.72 6.31 13.71
CA LEU A 241 25.57 7.22 14.83
C LEU A 241 24.15 7.81 14.81
N LEU A 242 23.51 7.84 15.98
CA LEU A 242 22.21 8.46 16.18
C LEU A 242 22.41 9.70 17.06
N GLU A 243 22.42 10.88 16.44
CA GLU A 243 22.52 12.18 17.12
C GLU A 243 21.13 12.70 17.55
N TRP A 244 20.31 11.81 18.10
CA TRP A 244 18.96 12.13 18.50
C TRP A 244 18.94 12.77 19.89
N ASP A 245 18.22 13.88 20.03
CA ASP A 245 18.02 14.51 21.32
C ASP A 245 17.07 13.64 22.16
N LEU A 246 17.67 12.88 23.09
CA LEU A 246 16.96 12.04 24.05
C LEU A 246 16.71 12.77 25.38
N SER A 247 17.00 14.08 25.47
CA SER A 247 16.75 14.85 26.68
C SER A 247 15.27 15.20 26.82
N ARG A 248 14.55 14.31 27.53
CA ARG A 248 13.25 14.60 28.14
C ARG A 248 13.37 14.58 29.65
#